data_AF-A0A060UQY5-F1
#
_entry.id   AF-A0A060UQY5-F1
#
_cell.length_a   1.000
_cell.length_b   1.000
_cell.length_c   1.000
_cell.angle_alpha   90.00
_cell.angle_beta   90.00
_cell.angle_gamma   90.00
#
_symmetry.space_group_name_H-M   'P 1'
#
loop_
_entity.id
_entity.type
_entity.pdbx_description
1 polymer ?
#
loop_
_entity_poly.entity_id
_entity_poly.type
_entity_poly.pdbx_seq_one_letter_code
_entity_poly.pdbx_strand_id
1 'polypeptide(L)'
;MIAVEIGGLFIVGWSLRLLQPSIRGMVGEWKVRQALSWQKAIALNDVIIADDRGLTQIDHLVLTPAGIVVLETKNYGGKLYDRGRKRPWTQYIGKQQNQIHNPLDQNYRHRKVLAFLVPGTPLLDFVVLAGSGRFEGVVPQGVLTISELNRKIRELNALGRVPESLQDAWHTLQPAARTDSATRRAHLRSIPGGTEAIWRSGAGKWGLLLGVAMVVAGIV
;
A
#
# COMPACT_ATOMS: atom_id res chain seq x y z
N MET A 1 -29.57 9.99 32.09
CA MET A 1 -29.53 10.03 30.61
C MET A 1 -28.27 10.71 30.03
N ILE A 2 -27.37 11.30 30.85
CA ILE A 2 -26.14 11.97 30.39
C ILE A 2 -24.90 11.04 30.41
N ALA A 3 -24.85 10.06 31.32
CA ALA A 3 -23.71 9.13 31.44
C ALA A 3 -23.59 8.11 30.28
N VAL A 4 -24.69 7.80 29.60
CA VAL A 4 -24.71 6.87 28.45
C VAL A 4 -24.10 7.53 27.20
N GLU A 5 -24.27 8.83 27.01
CA GLU A 5 -23.72 9.57 25.87
C GLU A 5 -22.20 9.78 25.97
N ILE A 6 -21.70 10.09 27.18
CA ILE A 6 -20.26 10.24 27.43
C ILE A 6 -19.55 8.90 27.24
N GLY A 7 -20.09 7.80 27.76
CA GLY A 7 -19.57 6.45 27.54
C GLY A 7 -19.55 6.05 26.06
N GLY A 8 -20.57 6.44 25.30
CA GLY A 8 -20.64 6.25 23.85
C GLY A 8 -19.52 6.99 23.10
N LEU A 9 -19.26 8.27 23.43
CA LEU A 9 -18.18 9.05 22.81
C LEU A 9 -16.79 8.51 23.13
N PHE A 10 -16.56 8.03 24.36
CA PHE A 10 -15.29 7.39 24.73
C PHE A 10 -15.07 6.08 23.98
N ILE A 11 -16.09 5.22 23.87
CA ILE A 11 -15.99 3.95 23.14
C ILE A 11 -15.79 4.21 21.63
N VAL A 12 -16.50 5.18 21.04
CA VAL A 12 -16.31 5.58 19.64
C VAL A 12 -14.90 6.14 19.42
N GLY A 13 -14.42 7.05 20.28
CA GLY A 13 -13.07 7.61 20.19
C GLY A 13 -11.96 6.56 20.37
N TRP A 14 -12.16 5.56 21.23
CA TRP A 14 -11.22 4.46 21.44
C TRP A 14 -11.24 3.47 20.26
N SER A 15 -12.42 3.18 19.71
CA SER A 15 -12.60 2.33 18.53
C SER A 15 -11.98 2.94 17.27
N LEU A 16 -12.08 4.25 17.09
CA LEU A 16 -11.45 4.99 15.99
C LEU A 16 -9.92 4.92 16.03
N ARG A 17 -9.30 4.92 17.22
CA ARG A 17 -7.83 4.79 17.38
C ARG A 17 -7.31 3.43 16.91
N LEU A 18 -8.07 2.36 17.12
CA LEU A 18 -7.70 1.00 16.69
C LEU A 18 -7.83 0.83 15.17
N LEU A 19 -8.76 1.56 14.53
CA LEU A 19 -8.96 1.57 13.08
C LEU A 19 -7.98 2.51 12.34
N GLN A 20 -7.36 3.45 13.05
CA GLN A 20 -6.52 4.50 12.50
C GLN A 20 -5.36 4.00 11.60
N PRO A 21 -4.64 2.90 11.93
CA PRO A 21 -3.60 2.37 11.05
C PRO A 21 -4.16 1.87 9.72
N SER A 22 -5.29 1.15 9.73
CA SER A 22 -5.95 0.64 8.53
C SER A 22 -6.56 1.77 7.69
N ILE A 23 -7.17 2.78 8.33
CA ILE A 23 -7.70 3.98 7.63
C ILE A 23 -6.56 4.72 6.93
N ARG A 24 -5.43 4.92 7.63
CA ARG A 24 -4.25 5.55 7.04
C ARG A 24 -3.71 4.75 5.86
N GLY A 25 -3.66 3.43 5.95
CA GLY A 25 -3.28 2.55 4.83
C GLY A 25 -4.13 2.83 3.59
N MET A 26 -5.46 2.70 3.72
CA MET A 26 -6.40 2.89 2.60
C MET A 26 -6.35 4.30 2.00
N VAL A 27 -6.19 5.34 2.83
CA VAL A 27 -6.05 6.73 2.33
C VAL A 27 -4.78 6.86 1.49
N GLY A 28 -3.69 6.21 1.90
CA GLY A 28 -2.45 6.18 1.12
C GLY A 28 -2.67 5.51 -0.23
N GLU A 29 -3.18 4.29 -0.24
CA GLU A 29 -3.45 3.51 -1.44
C GLU A 29 -4.42 4.24 -2.38
N TRP A 30 -5.44 4.91 -1.84
CA TRP A 30 -6.37 5.73 -2.61
C TRP A 30 -5.66 6.90 -3.29
N LYS A 31 -4.79 7.64 -2.58
CA LYS A 31 -4.02 8.74 -3.18
C LYS A 31 -3.13 8.26 -4.34
N VAL A 32 -2.47 7.11 -4.17
CA VAL A 32 -1.64 6.51 -5.22
C VAL A 32 -2.49 6.05 -6.40
N ARG A 33 -3.62 5.38 -6.15
CA ARG A 33 -4.59 5.02 -7.19
C ARG A 33 -5.07 6.22 -7.99
N GLN A 34 -5.39 7.34 -7.32
CA GLN A 34 -5.80 8.57 -8.02
C GLN A 34 -4.67 9.18 -8.84
N ALA A 35 -3.45 9.20 -8.31
CA ALA A 35 -2.27 9.68 -9.03
C ALA A 35 -2.00 8.87 -10.32
N LEU A 36 -2.21 7.55 -10.27
CA LEU A 36 -2.13 6.67 -11.45
C LEU A 36 -3.30 6.91 -12.42
N SER A 37 -4.52 7.05 -11.89
CA SER A 37 -5.75 7.30 -12.69
C SER A 37 -5.69 8.60 -13.48
N TRP A 38 -5.25 9.70 -12.85
CA TRP A 38 -5.09 10.99 -13.53
C TRP A 38 -4.08 10.96 -14.68
N GLN A 39 -3.11 10.05 -14.62
CA GLN A 39 -2.14 9.82 -15.70
C GLN A 39 -2.63 8.79 -16.72
N LYS A 40 -3.85 8.26 -16.57
CA LYS A 40 -4.41 7.18 -17.39
C LYS A 40 -3.49 5.96 -17.46
N ALA A 41 -2.81 5.67 -16.36
CA ALA A 41 -1.90 4.53 -16.28
C ALA A 41 -2.68 3.21 -16.40
N ILE A 42 -2.12 2.24 -17.12
CA ILE A 42 -2.64 0.88 -17.18
C ILE A 42 -2.22 0.17 -15.89
N ALA A 43 -3.15 0.02 -14.94
CA ALA A 43 -2.83 -0.45 -13.60
C ALA A 43 -3.83 -1.49 -13.06
N LEU A 44 -3.31 -2.43 -12.28
CA LEU A 44 -4.08 -3.28 -11.37
C LEU A 44 -3.84 -2.79 -9.95
N ASN A 45 -4.89 -2.73 -9.13
CA ASN A 45 -4.80 -2.20 -7.77
C ASN A 45 -5.33 -3.23 -6.77
N ASP A 46 -4.71 -3.30 -5.59
CA ASP A 46 -5.12 -4.16 -4.47
C ASP A 46 -5.31 -5.61 -4.92
N VAL A 47 -4.22 -6.15 -5.52
CA VAL A 47 -4.18 -7.50 -6.07
C VAL A 47 -3.56 -8.46 -5.08
N ILE A 48 -4.10 -9.66 -5.00
CA ILE A 48 -3.59 -10.73 -4.14
C ILE A 48 -3.08 -11.85 -5.02
N ILE A 49 -1.83 -12.21 -4.79
CA ILE A 49 -1.12 -13.25 -5.52
C ILE A 49 -0.75 -14.36 -4.54
N ALA A 50 -0.93 -15.61 -4.98
CA ALA A 50 -0.47 -16.78 -4.23
C ALA A 50 1.00 -17.08 -4.56
N ASP A 51 1.79 -17.37 -3.54
CA ASP A 51 3.14 -17.92 -3.63
C ASP A 51 3.27 -19.20 -2.79
N ASP A 52 4.45 -19.81 -2.81
CA ASP A 52 4.82 -20.99 -2.01
C ASP A 52 4.71 -20.75 -0.49
N ARG A 53 4.64 -19.48 -0.07
CA ARG A 53 4.58 -19.03 1.33
C ARG A 53 3.18 -18.53 1.73
N GLY A 54 2.19 -18.67 0.86
CA GLY A 54 0.80 -18.27 1.09
C GLY A 54 0.33 -17.14 0.18
N LEU A 55 -0.41 -16.18 0.73
CA LEU A 55 -0.96 -15.07 -0.04
C LEU A 55 -0.16 -13.79 0.23
N THR A 56 0.15 -13.03 -0.82
CA THR A 56 0.72 -11.70 -0.72
C THR A 56 -0.18 -10.69 -1.43
N GLN A 57 -0.52 -9.60 -0.75
CA GLN A 57 -1.10 -8.43 -1.38
C GLN A 57 0.01 -7.63 -2.08
N ILE A 58 -0.31 -7.00 -3.21
CA ILE A 58 0.48 -5.96 -3.88
C ILE A 58 -0.46 -4.78 -4.11
N ASP A 59 -0.07 -3.60 -3.64
CA ASP A 59 -0.96 -2.43 -3.66
C ASP A 59 -1.25 -1.96 -5.08
N HIS A 60 -0.22 -1.85 -5.93
CA HIS A 60 -0.41 -1.51 -7.34
C HIS A 60 0.62 -2.19 -8.26
N LEU A 61 0.14 -2.64 -9.41
CA LEU A 61 0.94 -3.01 -10.57
C LEU A 61 0.65 -2.02 -11.70
N VAL A 62 1.67 -1.52 -12.39
CA VAL A 62 1.51 -0.58 -13.50
C VAL A 62 2.28 -1.07 -14.72
N LEU A 63 1.61 -1.22 -15.85
CA LEU A 63 2.23 -1.57 -17.12
C LEU A 63 2.81 -0.31 -17.77
N THR A 64 4.09 -0.36 -18.11
CA THR A 64 4.81 0.71 -18.83
C THR A 64 5.67 0.10 -19.94
N PRO A 65 6.14 0.88 -20.93
CA PRO A 65 7.09 0.39 -21.93
C PRO A 65 8.44 -0.09 -21.35
N ALA A 66 8.80 0.37 -20.15
CA ALA A 66 10.02 -0.06 -19.46
C ALA A 66 9.89 -1.44 -18.79
N GLY A 67 8.66 -1.89 -18.51
CA GLY A 67 8.39 -3.04 -17.65
C GLY A 67 7.11 -2.90 -16.83
N ILE A 68 6.87 -3.89 -15.98
CA ILE A 68 5.79 -3.88 -15.00
C ILE A 68 6.34 -3.29 -13.69
N VAL A 69 5.75 -2.19 -13.27
CA VAL A 69 6.13 -1.47 -12.05
C VAL A 69 5.31 -1.99 -10.88
N VAL A 70 5.99 -2.41 -9.82
CA VAL A 70 5.42 -2.90 -8.56
C VAL A 70 5.50 -1.78 -7.53
N LEU A 71 4.36 -1.36 -7.01
CA LEU A 71 4.27 -0.28 -6.03
C LEU A 71 3.77 -0.80 -4.70
N GLU A 72 4.51 -0.44 -3.64
CA GLU A 72 4.12 -0.61 -2.25
C GLU A 72 3.80 0.76 -1.65
N THR A 73 2.61 0.95 -1.07
CA THR A 73 2.14 2.26 -0.61
C THR A 73 2.22 2.40 0.90
N LYS A 74 2.98 3.39 1.38
CA LYS A 74 3.08 3.70 2.81
C LYS A 74 2.61 5.11 3.13
N ASN A 75 1.58 5.23 3.97
CA ASN A 75 1.05 6.52 4.45
C ASN A 75 1.65 6.91 5.82
N TYR A 76 2.98 6.99 5.89
CA TYR A 76 3.68 7.35 7.12
C TYR A 76 3.74 8.87 7.31
N GLY A 77 3.77 9.30 8.57
CA GLY A 77 4.09 10.67 8.98
C GLY A 77 5.42 10.75 9.73
N GLY A 78 5.87 11.96 10.05
CA GLY A 78 7.04 12.17 10.91
C GLY A 78 8.39 11.98 10.20
N LYS A 79 9.43 11.75 11.00
CA LYS A 79 10.80 11.57 10.53
C LYS A 79 11.09 10.09 10.33
N LEU A 80 11.62 9.71 9.18
CA LEU A 80 11.98 8.35 8.81
C LEU A 80 13.49 8.22 8.73
N TYR A 81 14.00 7.07 9.14
CA TYR A 81 15.41 6.72 9.08
C TYR A 81 15.54 5.31 8.54
N ASP A 82 16.25 5.15 7.44
CA ASP A 82 16.63 3.83 6.94
C ASP A 82 17.86 3.33 7.68
N ARG A 83 17.85 2.05 8.03
CA ARG A 83 18.97 1.36 8.68
C ARG A 83 19.65 0.36 7.76
N GLY A 84 19.33 0.42 6.46
CA GLY A 84 19.84 -0.48 5.43
C GLY A 84 18.95 -1.71 5.21
N ARG A 85 19.36 -2.53 4.25
CA ARG A 85 18.64 -3.75 3.83
C ARG A 85 18.39 -4.70 5.00
N LYS A 86 17.23 -5.35 5.03
CA LYS A 86 16.83 -6.33 6.07
C LYS A 86 16.78 -5.76 7.49
N ARG A 87 16.86 -4.43 7.66
CA ARG A 87 16.70 -3.76 8.94
C ARG A 87 15.40 -2.94 8.91
N PRO A 88 14.65 -2.92 10.02
CA PRO A 88 13.46 -2.08 10.13
C PRO A 88 13.84 -0.60 9.98
N TRP A 89 12.94 0.16 9.37
CA TRP A 89 13.01 1.61 9.41
C TRP A 89 12.68 2.11 10.81
N THR A 90 13.30 3.22 11.20
CA THR A 90 12.93 3.93 12.42
C THR A 90 12.07 5.12 12.06
N GLN A 91 10.93 5.28 12.71
CA GLN A 91 10.05 6.43 12.57
C GLN A 91 9.99 7.20 13.89
N TYR A 92 10.10 8.52 13.82
CA TYR A 92 9.80 9.41 14.93
C TYR A 92 8.56 10.26 14.64
N ILE A 93 7.57 10.18 15.54
CA ILE A 93 6.40 11.05 15.58
C ILE A 93 6.50 11.88 16.86
N GLY A 94 6.96 13.13 16.74
CA GLY A 94 7.34 13.93 17.90
C GLY A 94 8.46 13.26 18.67
N LYS A 95 8.21 12.88 19.94
CA LYS A 95 9.16 12.16 20.80
C LYS A 95 9.03 10.64 20.73
N GLN A 96 7.99 10.12 20.08
CA GLN A 96 7.73 8.68 20.02
C GLN A 96 8.54 8.03 18.90
N GLN A 97 9.24 6.95 19.23
CA GLN A 97 10.02 6.16 18.29
C GLN A 97 9.31 4.83 18.00
N ASN A 98 9.09 4.53 16.71
CA ASN A 98 8.51 3.28 16.23
C ASN A 98 9.50 2.55 15.33
N GLN A 99 9.51 1.23 15.39
CA GLN A 99 10.17 0.39 14.39
C GLN A 99 9.13 -0.06 13.36
N ILE A 100 9.44 0.16 12.09
CA ILE A 100 8.57 -0.20 10.98
C ILE A 100 9.29 -1.27 10.18
N HIS A 101 8.58 -2.35 9.83
CA HIS A 101 9.10 -3.32 8.88
C HIS A 101 9.50 -2.62 7.58
N ASN A 102 10.65 -2.98 7.01
CA ASN A 102 11.20 -2.30 5.85
C ASN A 102 10.31 -2.54 4.60
N PRO A 103 9.66 -1.50 4.05
CA PRO A 103 8.80 -1.66 2.88
C PRO A 103 9.55 -2.13 1.64
N LEU A 104 10.86 -1.85 1.54
CA LEU A 104 11.69 -2.31 0.43
C LEU A 104 11.86 -3.84 0.43
N ASP A 105 11.90 -4.46 1.62
CA ASP A 105 11.96 -5.91 1.73
C ASP A 105 10.61 -6.56 1.33
N GLN A 106 9.48 -5.90 1.65
CA GLN A 106 8.15 -6.32 1.19
C GLN A 106 8.05 -6.25 -0.33
N ASN A 107 8.46 -5.12 -0.91
CA ASN A 107 8.43 -4.90 -2.36
C ASN A 107 9.36 -5.86 -3.11
N TYR A 108 10.53 -6.19 -2.53
CA TYR A 108 11.41 -7.22 -3.06
C TYR A 108 10.74 -8.60 -3.12
N ARG A 109 9.97 -8.98 -2.09
CA ARG A 109 9.17 -10.22 -2.11
C ARG A 109 8.14 -10.18 -3.24
N HIS A 110 7.39 -9.08 -3.38
CA HIS A 110 6.39 -8.94 -4.45
C HIS A 110 7.02 -9.12 -5.84
N ARG A 111 8.16 -8.47 -6.09
CA ARG A 111 8.93 -8.64 -7.33
C ARG A 111 9.35 -10.09 -7.55
N LYS A 112 9.75 -10.83 -6.51
CA LYS A 112 10.12 -12.24 -6.63
C LYS A 112 8.94 -13.14 -6.99
N VAL A 113 7.77 -12.90 -6.41
CA VAL A 113 6.56 -13.64 -6.75
C VAL A 113 6.16 -13.40 -8.21
N LEU A 114 6.19 -12.13 -8.66
CA LEU A 114 5.90 -11.81 -10.06
C LEU A 114 6.95 -12.39 -11.01
N ALA A 115 8.23 -12.37 -10.65
CA ALA A 115 9.29 -12.94 -11.49
C ALA A 115 9.11 -14.46 -11.73
N PHE A 116 8.45 -15.16 -10.80
CA PHE A 116 8.08 -16.55 -10.99
C PHE A 116 6.90 -16.71 -11.97
N LEU A 117 5.90 -15.82 -11.89
CA LEU A 117 4.71 -15.86 -12.76
C LEU A 117 5.00 -15.41 -14.19
N VAL A 118 5.89 -14.42 -14.37
CA VAL A 118 6.26 -13.86 -15.67
C VAL A 118 7.79 -13.82 -15.86
N PRO A 119 8.45 -15.00 -16.01
CA PRO A 119 9.90 -15.09 -16.11
C PRO A 119 10.46 -14.26 -17.28
N GLY A 120 11.60 -13.61 -17.07
CA GLY A 120 12.26 -12.78 -18.09
C GLY A 120 11.63 -11.39 -18.30
N THR A 121 10.50 -11.11 -17.66
CA THR A 121 9.84 -9.79 -17.74
C THR A 121 10.61 -8.75 -16.93
N PRO A 122 10.91 -7.57 -17.50
CA PRO A 122 11.40 -6.42 -16.74
C PRO A 122 10.42 -6.01 -15.64
N LEU A 123 10.87 -6.14 -14.38
CA LEU A 123 10.12 -5.71 -13.19
C LEU A 123 10.87 -4.59 -12.49
N LEU A 124 10.22 -3.45 -12.33
CA LEU A 124 10.70 -2.31 -11.54
C LEU A 124 9.91 -2.27 -10.25
N ASP A 125 10.54 -1.90 -9.13
CA ASP A 125 9.86 -1.87 -7.84
C ASP A 125 10.14 -0.56 -7.09
N PHE A 126 9.07 0.09 -6.62
CA PHE A 126 9.15 1.32 -5.83
C PHE A 126 8.25 1.29 -4.60
N VAL A 127 8.72 1.90 -3.51
CA VAL A 127 7.90 2.23 -2.33
C VAL A 127 7.44 3.67 -2.45
N VAL A 128 6.14 3.91 -2.31
CA VAL A 128 5.54 5.25 -2.42
C VAL A 128 5.14 5.77 -1.05
N LEU A 129 5.75 6.88 -0.62
CA LEU A 129 5.34 7.64 0.55
C LEU A 129 4.15 8.54 0.21
N ALA A 130 2.96 8.14 0.65
CA ALA A 130 1.68 8.84 0.42
C ALA A 130 1.26 9.79 1.57
N GLY A 131 2.06 9.80 2.64
CA GLY A 131 1.88 10.64 3.82
C GLY A 131 2.88 11.79 3.90
N SER A 132 2.93 12.44 5.07
CA SER A 132 3.86 13.55 5.36
C SER A 132 5.24 13.10 5.86
N GLY A 133 5.47 11.79 5.91
CA GLY A 133 6.71 11.17 6.35
C GLY A 133 7.85 11.53 5.40
N ARG A 134 9.00 11.86 5.97
CA ARG A 134 10.21 12.23 5.22
C ARG A 134 11.43 11.57 5.82
N PHE A 135 12.36 11.16 4.96
CA PHE A 135 13.65 10.69 5.44
C PHE A 135 14.49 11.86 5.93
N GLU A 136 15.06 11.72 7.11
CA GLU A 136 16.09 12.61 7.61
C GLU A 136 17.45 12.03 7.18
N GLY A 137 18.08 12.67 6.20
CA GLY A 137 19.30 12.18 5.55
C GLY A 137 19.03 11.64 4.14
N VAL A 138 19.76 10.58 3.76
CA VAL A 138 19.68 10.01 2.42
C VAL A 138 18.36 9.24 2.26
N VAL A 139 17.59 9.59 1.23
CA VAL A 139 16.41 8.83 0.82
C VAL A 139 16.88 7.50 0.20
N PRO A 140 16.39 6.34 0.68
CA PRO A 140 16.76 5.06 0.09
C PRO A 140 16.37 4.99 -1.38
N GLN A 141 17.24 4.37 -2.20
CA GLN A 141 16.91 4.10 -3.59
C GLN A 141 15.62 3.28 -3.69
N GLY A 142 14.75 3.64 -4.64
CA GLY A 142 13.46 2.97 -4.83
C GLY A 142 12.33 3.56 -3.98
N VAL A 143 12.59 4.56 -3.14
CA VAL A 143 11.54 5.29 -2.41
C VAL A 143 11.16 6.56 -3.18
N LEU A 144 9.86 6.78 -3.38
CA LEU A 144 9.31 7.93 -4.08
C LEU A 144 8.22 8.60 -3.24
N THR A 145 8.10 9.92 -3.31
CA THR A 145 6.86 10.63 -2.97
C THR A 145 5.83 10.49 -4.10
N ILE A 146 4.57 10.88 -3.87
CA ILE A 146 3.54 10.89 -4.94
C ILE A 146 3.96 11.77 -6.13
N SER A 147 4.57 12.93 -5.88
CA SER A 147 5.03 13.82 -6.95
C SER A 147 6.13 13.15 -7.79
N GLU A 148 7.04 12.44 -7.14
CA GLU A 148 8.11 11.70 -7.81
C GLU A 148 7.60 10.46 -8.53
N LEU A 149 6.59 9.77 -7.98
CA LEU A 149 5.85 8.72 -8.69
C LEU A 149 5.25 9.26 -9.99
N ASN A 150 4.56 10.40 -9.93
CA ASN A 150 3.96 11.01 -11.12
C ASN A 150 5.02 11.33 -12.19
N ARG A 151 6.16 11.87 -11.78
CA ARG A 151 7.28 12.12 -12.69
C ARG A 151 7.83 10.80 -13.26
N LYS A 152 8.04 9.79 -12.42
CA LYS A 152 8.58 8.48 -12.81
C LYS A 152 7.69 7.77 -13.82
N ILE A 153 6.37 7.73 -13.58
CA ILE A 153 5.44 7.08 -14.51
C ILE A 153 5.42 7.79 -15.87
N ARG A 154 5.47 9.13 -15.91
CA ARG A 154 5.63 9.87 -17.17
C ARG A 154 6.93 9.53 -17.90
N GLU A 155 8.06 9.47 -17.19
CA GLU A 155 9.35 9.10 -17.76
C GLU A 155 9.32 7.70 -18.38
N LEU A 156 8.76 6.70 -17.66
CA LEU A 156 8.69 5.32 -18.15
C LEU A 156 7.76 5.20 -19.36
N ASN A 157 6.62 5.91 -19.36
CA ASN A 157 5.69 5.93 -20.51
C ASN A 157 6.25 6.68 -21.71
N ALA A 158 7.15 7.66 -21.52
CA ALA A 158 7.80 8.38 -22.60
C ALA A 158 8.76 7.51 -23.43
N LEU A 159 9.10 6.30 -22.96
CA LEU A 159 9.94 5.34 -23.71
C LEU A 159 9.23 4.75 -24.95
N GLY A 160 7.94 4.99 -25.13
CA GLY A 160 7.22 4.67 -26.36
C GLY A 160 6.07 3.71 -26.17
N ARG A 161 5.92 2.74 -27.10
CA ARG A 161 4.87 1.73 -27.02
C ARG A 161 5.29 0.57 -26.12
N VAL A 162 4.33 0.00 -25.41
CA VAL A 162 4.56 -1.22 -24.62
C VAL A 162 4.89 -2.36 -25.59
N PRO A 163 6.08 -3.00 -25.47
CA PRO A 163 6.44 -4.18 -26.26
C PRO A 163 5.43 -5.32 -26.10
N GLU A 164 5.25 -6.12 -27.15
CA GLU A 164 4.33 -7.27 -27.16
C GLU A 164 4.64 -8.25 -26.02
N SER A 165 5.91 -8.54 -25.77
CA SER A 165 6.32 -9.40 -24.65
C SER A 165 5.87 -8.88 -23.27
N LEU A 166 5.76 -7.56 -23.08
CA LEU A 166 5.22 -6.98 -21.84
C LEU A 166 3.69 -7.03 -21.80
N GLN A 167 3.02 -6.95 -22.95
CA GLN A 167 1.57 -7.13 -23.04
C GLN A 167 1.19 -8.58 -22.71
N ASP A 168 1.92 -9.56 -23.24
CA ASP A 168 1.73 -10.98 -22.94
C ASP A 168 1.96 -11.29 -21.45
N ALA A 169 3.04 -10.75 -20.87
CA ALA A 169 3.30 -10.86 -19.44
C ALA A 169 2.16 -10.24 -18.62
N TRP A 170 1.67 -9.07 -19.02
CA TRP A 170 0.54 -8.43 -18.36
C TRP A 170 -0.73 -9.27 -18.41
N HIS A 171 -1.08 -9.83 -19.57
CA HIS A 171 -2.22 -10.74 -19.74
C HIS A 171 -2.08 -12.02 -18.91
N THR A 172 -0.85 -12.53 -18.75
CA THR A 172 -0.55 -13.68 -17.87
C THR A 172 -0.79 -13.34 -16.40
N LEU A 173 -0.48 -12.12 -15.96
CA LEU A 173 -0.67 -11.70 -14.58
C LEU A 173 -2.14 -11.46 -14.20
N GLN A 174 -2.96 -10.97 -15.12
CA GLN A 174 -4.36 -10.61 -14.85
C GLN A 174 -5.19 -11.72 -14.15
N PRO A 175 -5.20 -12.99 -14.61
CA PRO A 175 -5.95 -14.06 -13.93
C PRO A 175 -5.35 -14.48 -12.59
N ALA A 176 -4.04 -14.28 -12.38
CA ALA A 176 -3.37 -14.56 -11.10
C ALA A 176 -3.59 -13.44 -10.07
N ALA A 177 -3.85 -12.22 -10.53
CA ALA A 177 -4.09 -11.02 -9.72
C ALA A 177 -5.52 -10.99 -9.16
N ARG A 178 -5.78 -11.80 -8.13
CA ARG A 178 -7.11 -11.93 -7.51
C ARG A 178 -7.49 -10.67 -6.74
N THR A 179 -8.72 -10.20 -6.89
CA THR A 179 -9.26 -9.03 -6.17
C THR A 179 -10.50 -9.35 -5.32
N ASP A 180 -10.91 -10.63 -5.29
CA ASP A 180 -12.16 -11.04 -4.67
C ASP A 180 -12.12 -10.99 -3.13
N SER A 181 -13.29 -10.74 -2.54
CA SER A 181 -13.44 -10.59 -1.09
C SER A 181 -13.12 -11.86 -0.30
N ALA A 182 -13.22 -13.05 -0.88
CA ALA A 182 -12.88 -14.29 -0.18
C ALA A 182 -11.36 -14.43 -0.05
N THR A 183 -10.63 -14.22 -1.13
CA THR A 183 -9.16 -14.19 -1.15
C THR A 183 -8.62 -13.08 -0.24
N ARG A 184 -9.24 -11.89 -0.25
CA ARG A 184 -8.86 -10.79 0.68
C ARG A 184 -9.04 -11.17 2.15
N ARG A 185 -10.15 -11.81 2.51
CA ARG A 185 -10.35 -12.32 3.87
C ARG A 185 -9.34 -13.40 4.25
N ALA A 186 -9.03 -14.32 3.32
CA ALA A 186 -8.02 -15.35 3.56
C ALA A 186 -6.63 -14.74 3.78
N HIS A 187 -6.25 -13.74 2.99
CA HIS A 187 -5.00 -13.01 3.17
C HIS A 187 -4.95 -12.32 4.53
N LEU A 188 -5.97 -11.54 4.91
CA LEU A 188 -6.02 -10.84 6.20
C LEU A 188 -5.88 -11.79 7.41
N ARG A 189 -6.44 -13.00 7.32
CA ARG A 189 -6.30 -14.04 8.36
C ARG A 189 -4.89 -14.59 8.48
N SER A 190 -4.12 -14.58 7.40
CA SER A 190 -2.74 -15.08 7.37
C SER A 190 -1.72 -14.10 7.94
N ILE A 191 -2.08 -12.83 8.15
CA ILE A 191 -1.19 -11.79 8.67
C ILE A 191 -1.07 -11.94 10.21
N PRO A 192 0.11 -12.25 10.76
CA PRO A 192 0.30 -12.35 12.21
C PRO A 192 0.02 -11.00 12.89
N GLY A 193 -0.81 -11.00 13.94
CA GLY A 193 -1.23 -9.78 14.65
C GLY A 193 -2.28 -8.93 13.91
N GLY A 194 -2.91 -9.48 12.86
CA GLY A 194 -3.90 -8.79 12.04
C GLY A 194 -5.16 -8.36 12.78
N THR A 195 -5.76 -7.27 12.30
CA THR A 195 -6.99 -6.58 12.76
C THR A 195 -8.28 -7.41 12.77
N GLU A 196 -8.21 -8.74 12.83
CA GLU A 196 -9.37 -9.64 12.89
C GLU A 196 -10.31 -9.31 14.05
N ALA A 197 -9.77 -8.87 15.18
CA ALA A 197 -10.56 -8.44 16.33
C ALA A 197 -11.48 -7.25 16.02
N ILE A 198 -11.09 -6.37 15.09
CA ILE A 198 -11.84 -5.16 14.74
C ILE A 198 -12.83 -5.42 13.60
N TRP A 199 -12.48 -6.26 12.62
CA TRP A 199 -13.35 -6.62 11.49
C TRP A 199 -14.59 -7.43 11.91
N ARG A 200 -14.54 -8.12 13.06
CA ARG A 200 -15.62 -8.99 13.57
C ARG A 200 -16.82 -8.23 14.13
N SER A 201 -16.68 -6.96 14.52
CA SER A 201 -17.84 -6.16 14.96
C SER A 201 -18.47 -5.45 13.75
N GLY A 202 -19.79 -5.58 13.56
CA GLY A 202 -20.51 -4.83 12.51
C GLY A 202 -20.28 -3.32 12.59
N ALA A 203 -20.00 -2.80 13.79
CA ALA A 203 -19.62 -1.40 14.05
C ALA A 203 -18.24 -1.01 13.49
N GLY A 204 -17.27 -1.94 13.42
CA GLY A 204 -15.93 -1.69 12.90
C GLY A 204 -15.89 -1.35 11.40
N LYS A 205 -16.78 -1.96 10.61
CA LYS A 205 -16.89 -1.68 9.16
C LYS A 205 -17.42 -0.27 8.87
N TRP A 206 -18.48 0.14 9.57
CA TRP A 206 -19.07 1.47 9.42
C TRP A 206 -18.15 2.57 9.96
N GLY A 207 -17.49 2.33 11.10
CA GLY A 207 -16.49 3.25 11.64
C GLY A 207 -15.28 3.44 10.72
N LEU A 208 -14.86 2.40 10.00
CA LEU A 208 -13.78 2.47 9.02
C LEU A 208 -14.19 3.27 7.76
N LEU A 209 -15.39 3.04 7.22
CA LEU A 209 -15.92 3.79 6.07
C LEU A 209 -16.11 5.28 6.37
N LEU A 210 -16.72 5.61 7.52
CA LEU A 210 -16.84 6.99 8.01
C LEU A 210 -15.47 7.62 8.23
N GLY A 211 -14.53 6.89 8.83
CA GLY A 211 -13.16 7.36 9.04
C GLY A 211 -12.42 7.68 7.73
N VAL A 212 -12.54 6.82 6.70
CA VAL A 212 -11.97 7.09 5.37
C VAL A 212 -12.61 8.32 4.74
N ALA A 213 -13.95 8.42 4.76
CA ALA A 213 -14.67 9.55 4.19
C ALA A 213 -14.27 10.88 4.86
N MET A 214 -14.12 10.90 6.19
CA MET A 214 -13.70 12.10 6.92
C MET A 214 -12.25 12.50 6.61
N VAL A 215 -11.32 11.54 6.50
CA VAL A 215 -9.92 11.85 6.14
C VAL A 215 -9.81 12.33 4.69
N VAL A 216 -10.56 11.73 3.76
CA VAL A 216 -10.62 12.17 2.35
C VAL A 216 -11.23 13.56 2.22
N ALA A 217 -12.23 13.89 3.04
CA ALA A 217 -12.86 15.21 3.09
C ALA A 217 -12.04 16.27 3.86
N GLY A 218 -10.89 15.92 4.44
CA GLY A 218 -10.03 16.83 5.21
C GLY A 218 -10.62 17.25 6.56
N ILE A 219 -11.56 16.47 7.11
CA ILE A 219 -12.24 16.73 8.39
C ILE A 219 -11.38 16.29 9.59
N VAL A 220 -10.40 15.40 9.36
CA VAL A 220 -9.47 14.87 10.38
C VAL A 220 -8.04 14.77 9.84
#